data_AF-A0A378MTJ5-F1
#
_entry.id   AF-A0A378MTJ5-F1
#
_cell.length_a   1.000
_cell.length_b   1.000
_cell.length_c   1.000
_cell.angle_alpha   90.00
_cell.angle_beta   90.00
_cell.angle_gamma   90.00
#
_symmetry.space_group_name_H-M   'P 1'
#
loop_
_entity.id
_entity.type
_entity.pdbx_description
1 polymer ?
#
loop_
_entity_poly.entity_id
_entity_poly.type
_entity_poly.pdbx_seq_one_letter_code
_entity_poly.pdbx_strand_id
1 'polypeptide(L)'
;MTIFQVAQNWLAQDPDAETRAELEQLIQAAESDEKAKAELTARFDGRLQFGTAGLRGRLQSGSMGMNRVLVAQAAGGLAEFIKGYDKEPSIVIGYDGRKNSDVFARDTAEIMAAAGIKNVPASSQIANTSACLCDSIF
;
A
#
# COMPACT_ATOMS: atom_id res chain seq x y z
N MET A 1 -17.24 -0.48 -15.17
CA MET A 1 -17.17 0.38 -13.97
C MET A 1 -16.56 1.70 -14.40
N THR A 2 -17.18 2.85 -14.08
CA THR A 2 -16.66 4.17 -14.47
C THR A 2 -15.47 4.58 -13.60
N ILE A 3 -14.65 5.54 -14.07
CA ILE A 3 -13.52 6.07 -13.28
C ILE A 3 -13.99 6.64 -11.93
N PHE A 4 -15.13 7.32 -11.90
CA PHE A 4 -15.72 7.84 -10.67
C PHE A 4 -16.12 6.72 -9.70
N GLN A 5 -16.69 5.62 -10.20
CA GLN A 5 -17.00 4.45 -9.36
C GLN A 5 -15.73 3.80 -8.80
N VAL A 6 -14.67 3.71 -9.59
CA VAL A 6 -13.36 3.18 -9.13
C VAL A 6 -12.79 4.07 -8.03
N ALA A 7 -12.79 5.38 -8.24
CA ALA A 7 -12.28 6.34 -7.28
C ALA A 7 -13.09 6.34 -5.97
N GLN A 8 -14.43 6.30 -6.04
CA GLN A 8 -15.31 6.23 -4.87
C GLN A 8 -15.11 4.93 -4.08
N ASN A 9 -14.98 3.79 -4.77
CA ASN A 9 -14.67 2.53 -4.10
C ASN A 9 -13.28 2.55 -3.45
N TRP A 10 -12.30 3.21 -4.08
CA TRP A 10 -10.98 3.39 -3.50
C TRP A 10 -11.01 4.27 -2.24
N LEU A 11 -11.79 5.33 -2.27
CA LEU A 11 -11.98 6.26 -1.15
C LEU A 11 -12.63 5.57 0.06
N ALA A 12 -13.59 4.68 -0.18
CA ALA A 12 -14.29 3.94 0.87
C ALA A 12 -13.38 3.00 1.68
N GLN A 13 -12.30 2.50 1.07
CA GLN A 13 -11.33 1.61 1.72
C GLN A 13 -10.10 2.35 2.27
N ASP A 14 -9.94 3.65 1.98
CA ASP A 14 -8.75 4.40 2.37
C ASP A 14 -8.78 4.76 3.86
N PRO A 15 -7.82 4.28 4.68
CA PRO A 15 -7.74 4.62 6.09
C PRO A 15 -7.01 5.95 6.35
N ASP A 16 -6.41 6.56 5.33
CA ASP A 16 -5.62 7.79 5.47
C ASP A 16 -6.47 9.04 5.22
N ALA A 17 -6.55 9.94 6.20
CA ALA A 17 -7.31 11.17 6.06
C ALA A 17 -6.72 12.14 5.01
N GLU A 18 -5.39 12.14 4.81
CA GLU A 18 -4.71 13.01 3.85
C GLU A 18 -5.07 12.58 2.42
N THR A 19 -4.87 11.31 2.07
CA THR A 19 -5.15 10.83 0.70
C THR A 19 -6.64 10.71 0.41
N ARG A 20 -7.49 10.50 1.41
CA ARG A 20 -8.95 10.63 1.25
C ARG A 20 -9.37 12.04 0.87
N ALA A 21 -8.94 13.04 1.65
CA ALA A 21 -9.31 14.43 1.39
C ALA A 21 -8.81 14.87 0.00
N GLU A 22 -7.60 14.46 -0.36
CA GLU A 22 -7.04 14.68 -1.70
C GLU A 22 -7.92 14.05 -2.80
N LEU A 23 -8.34 12.79 -2.63
CA LEU A 23 -9.17 12.09 -3.61
C LEU A 23 -10.59 12.66 -3.70
N GLU A 24 -11.20 13.02 -2.56
CA GLU A 24 -12.51 13.66 -2.49
C GLU A 24 -12.53 14.96 -3.30
N GLN A 25 -11.52 15.82 -3.10
CA GLN A 25 -11.38 17.07 -3.83
C GLN A 25 -11.20 16.83 -5.33
N LEU A 26 -10.37 15.86 -5.71
CA LEU A 26 -10.11 15.55 -7.10
C LEU A 26 -11.36 14.99 -7.81
N ILE A 27 -12.14 14.14 -7.14
CA ILE A 27 -13.40 13.63 -7.68
C ILE A 27 -14.38 14.78 -7.92
N GLN A 28 -14.55 15.69 -6.97
CA GLN A 28 -15.44 16.84 -7.11
C GLN A 28 -15.01 17.76 -8.26
N ALA A 29 -13.71 18.06 -8.37
CA ALA A 29 -13.18 18.89 -9.46
C ALA A 29 -13.39 18.23 -10.84
N ALA A 30 -13.19 16.91 -10.93
CA ALA A 30 -13.32 16.14 -12.17
C ALA A 30 -14.74 16.12 -12.77
N GLU A 31 -15.77 16.54 -12.03
CA GLU A 31 -17.14 16.66 -12.56
C GLU A 31 -17.28 17.80 -13.58
N SER A 32 -16.43 18.82 -13.48
CA SER A 32 -16.53 20.03 -14.32
C SER A 32 -15.20 20.46 -14.97
N ASP A 33 -14.07 19.90 -14.52
CA ASP A 33 -12.74 20.20 -15.06
C ASP A 33 -12.12 18.96 -15.73
N GLU A 34 -11.91 19.06 -17.05
CA GLU A 34 -11.28 18.01 -17.84
C GLU A 34 -9.81 17.75 -17.45
N LYS A 35 -9.09 18.73 -16.88
CA LYS A 35 -7.75 18.50 -16.34
C LYS A 35 -7.79 17.63 -15.09
N ALA A 36 -8.69 17.94 -14.16
CA ALA A 36 -8.89 17.15 -12.95
C ALA A 36 -9.35 15.72 -13.30
N LYS A 37 -10.21 15.57 -14.31
CA LYS A 37 -10.62 14.26 -14.81
C LYS A 37 -9.49 13.47 -15.48
N ALA A 38 -8.60 14.14 -16.21
CA ALA A 38 -7.40 13.50 -16.77
C ALA A 38 -6.44 13.05 -15.65
N GLU A 39 -6.26 13.87 -14.60
CA GLU A 39 -5.45 13.50 -13.43
C GLU A 39 -6.07 12.33 -12.67
N LEU A 40 -7.38 12.36 -12.42
CA LEU A 40 -8.11 11.26 -11.80
C LEU A 40 -7.91 9.98 -12.62
N THR A 41 -8.05 10.05 -13.93
CA THR A 41 -7.81 8.91 -14.83
C THR A 41 -6.38 8.40 -14.69
N ALA A 42 -5.37 9.27 -14.72
CA ALA A 42 -3.97 8.88 -14.59
C ALA A 42 -3.64 8.19 -13.25
N ARG A 43 -4.28 8.60 -12.16
CA ARG A 43 -4.11 7.97 -10.83
C ARG A 43 -4.66 6.54 -10.75
N PHE A 44 -5.56 6.18 -11.66
CA PHE A 44 -6.19 4.85 -11.75
C PHE A 44 -5.90 4.13 -13.08
N ASP A 45 -4.95 4.63 -13.89
CA ASP A 45 -4.58 4.03 -15.17
C ASP A 45 -3.64 2.83 -14.96
N GLY A 46 -4.19 1.79 -14.34
CA GLY A 46 -3.46 0.59 -13.94
C GLY A 46 -3.14 0.55 -12.45
N ARG A 47 -2.10 -0.20 -12.09
CA ARG A 47 -1.68 -0.41 -10.71
C ARG A 47 -0.17 -0.31 -10.61
N LEU A 48 0.32 0.30 -9.54
CA LEU A 48 1.74 0.39 -9.27
C LEU A 48 2.37 -1.01 -9.28
N GLN A 49 3.42 -1.18 -10.08
CA GLN A 49 4.07 -2.47 -10.30
C GLN A 49 5.28 -2.63 -9.39
N PHE A 50 5.52 -3.86 -8.94
CA PHE A 50 6.75 -4.22 -8.25
C PHE A 50 7.93 -4.17 -9.24
N GLY A 51 8.86 -3.25 -8.99
CA GLY A 51 10.15 -3.20 -9.68
C GLY A 51 11.20 -4.07 -9.00
N THR A 52 12.44 -3.98 -9.48
CA THR A 52 13.60 -4.67 -8.88
C THR A 52 13.91 -4.19 -7.46
N ALA A 53 13.54 -2.94 -7.15
CA ALA A 53 13.63 -2.35 -5.82
C ALA A 53 12.26 -2.29 -5.11
N GLY A 54 11.28 -3.06 -5.59
CA GLY A 54 9.96 -3.13 -5.00
C GLY A 54 8.94 -2.11 -5.50
N LEU A 55 7.88 -1.85 -4.72
CA LEU A 55 6.86 -0.85 -5.08
C LEU A 55 7.41 0.56 -4.88
N ARG A 56 7.37 1.38 -5.93
CA ARG A 56 7.80 2.79 -5.88
C ARG A 56 6.88 3.65 -6.69
N GLY A 57 6.38 4.72 -6.08
CA GLY A 57 5.42 5.63 -6.69
C GLY A 57 5.37 6.97 -5.95
N ARG A 58 4.65 7.93 -6.53
CA ARG A 58 4.40 9.22 -5.85
C ARG A 58 3.47 8.98 -4.66
N LEU A 59 3.71 9.65 -3.54
CA LEU A 59 2.76 9.68 -2.42
C LEU A 59 1.51 10.44 -2.86
N GLN A 60 0.45 9.72 -3.21
CA GLN A 60 -0.81 10.26 -3.72
C GLN A 60 -1.92 9.20 -3.63
N SER A 61 -3.18 9.63 -3.62
CA SER A 61 -4.32 8.73 -3.75
C SER A 61 -4.40 8.01 -5.11
N GLY A 62 -5.00 6.82 -5.12
CA GLY A 62 -5.22 6.00 -6.32
C GLY A 62 -4.26 4.82 -6.48
N SER A 63 -4.56 3.94 -7.43
CA SER A 63 -3.82 2.67 -7.63
C SER A 63 -2.42 2.84 -8.22
N MET A 64 -2.13 3.99 -8.83
CA MET A 64 -0.80 4.38 -9.31
C MET A 64 -0.01 5.20 -8.30
N GLY A 65 -0.56 5.42 -7.10
CA GLY A 65 0.11 6.13 -6.00
C GLY A 65 0.63 5.18 -4.92
N MET A 66 1.67 5.61 -4.22
CA MET A 66 2.09 5.01 -2.96
C MET A 66 1.18 5.56 -1.85
N ASN A 67 0.35 4.71 -1.26
CA ASN A 67 -0.60 5.06 -0.20
C ASN A 67 -0.93 3.85 0.67
N ARG A 68 -1.58 4.08 1.81
CA ARG A 68 -1.89 3.03 2.79
C ARG A 68 -2.75 1.91 2.22
N VAL A 69 -3.67 2.22 1.30
CA VAL A 69 -4.49 1.21 0.61
C VAL A 69 -3.63 0.25 -0.21
N LEU A 70 -2.71 0.79 -1.04
CA LEU A 70 -1.83 -0.03 -1.86
C LEU A 70 -0.93 -0.92 -1.00
N VAL A 71 -0.35 -0.35 0.06
CA VAL A 71 0.49 -1.08 1.03
C VAL A 71 -0.32 -2.20 1.69
N ALA A 72 -1.53 -1.91 2.16
CA ALA A 72 -2.38 -2.90 2.81
C ALA A 72 -2.73 -4.06 1.87
N GLN A 73 -3.07 -3.77 0.61
CA GLN A 73 -3.34 -4.80 -0.38
C GLN A 73 -2.09 -5.64 -0.71
N ALA A 74 -0.91 -5.00 -0.78
CA ALA A 74 0.35 -5.71 -1.00
C ALA A 74 0.71 -6.60 0.19
N ALA A 75 0.55 -6.11 1.42
CA ALA A 75 0.76 -6.89 2.64
C ALA A 75 -0.20 -8.08 2.73
N GLY A 76 -1.48 -7.90 2.37
CA GLY A 76 -2.45 -8.98 2.30
C GLY A 76 -2.05 -10.08 1.31
N GLY A 77 -1.67 -9.70 0.08
CA GLY A 77 -1.20 -10.65 -0.92
C GLY A 77 0.09 -11.37 -0.51
N LEU A 78 1.02 -10.66 0.14
CA LEU A 78 2.24 -11.26 0.68
C LEU A 78 1.94 -12.25 1.80
N ALA A 79 0.99 -11.93 2.69
CA ALA A 79 0.58 -12.82 3.77
C ALA A 79 -0.01 -14.14 3.24
N GLU A 80 -0.86 -14.08 2.22
CA GLU A 80 -1.40 -15.27 1.55
C GLU A 80 -0.29 -16.10 0.89
N PHE A 81 0.64 -15.44 0.21
CA PHE A 81 1.76 -16.10 -0.43
C PHE A 81 2.65 -16.86 0.58
N ILE A 82 3.09 -16.20 1.66
CA ILE A 82 3.99 -16.82 2.65
C ILE A 82 3.30 -18.00 3.36
N LYS A 83 2.01 -17.90 3.68
CA LYS A 83 1.23 -19.00 4.27
C LYS A 83 1.18 -20.25 3.40
N GLY A 84 1.16 -20.08 2.07
CA GLY A 84 1.21 -21.19 1.13
C GLY A 84 2.60 -21.83 1.00
N TYR A 85 3.64 -21.12 1.42
CA TYR A 85 5.03 -21.51 1.24
C TYR A 85 5.65 -22.15 2.49
N ASP A 86 5.37 -21.59 3.67
CA ASP A 86 5.97 -22.01 4.94
C ASP A 86 4.91 -22.46 5.95
N LYS A 87 5.21 -23.52 6.71
CA LYS A 87 4.32 -24.05 7.75
C LYS A 87 4.34 -23.19 9.02
N GLU A 88 5.45 -22.49 9.27
CA GLU A 88 5.61 -21.58 10.41
C GLU A 88 6.02 -20.18 9.91
N PRO A 89 5.12 -19.46 9.24
CA PRO A 89 5.48 -18.25 8.53
C PRO A 89 5.96 -17.14 9.47
N SER A 90 7.08 -16.51 9.11
CA SER A 90 7.61 -15.33 9.80
C SER A 90 8.13 -14.26 8.85
N ILE A 91 8.06 -13.00 9.27
CA ILE A 91 8.49 -11.84 8.48
C ILE A 91 9.28 -10.84 9.32
N VAL A 92 10.31 -10.23 8.71
CA VAL A 92 11.01 -9.08 9.27
C VAL A 92 10.56 -7.83 8.52
N ILE A 93 10.19 -6.77 9.25
CA ILE A 93 9.74 -5.50 8.67
C ILE A 93 10.74 -4.41 9.02
N GLY A 94 11.32 -3.77 8.01
CA GLY A 94 12.22 -2.62 8.12
C GLY A 94 11.62 -1.40 7.45
N TYR A 95 11.96 -0.22 7.96
CA TYR A 95 11.57 1.08 7.42
C TYR A 95 12.68 2.10 7.65
N ASP A 96 12.70 3.15 6.84
CA ASP A 96 13.68 4.22 6.90
C ASP A 96 13.04 5.58 7.28
N GLY A 97 13.80 6.68 7.10
CA GLY A 97 13.37 8.03 7.47
C GLY A 97 12.42 8.73 6.49
N ARG A 98 11.91 8.05 5.44
CA ARG A 98 10.98 8.69 4.47
C ARG A 98 9.63 8.98 5.12
N LYS A 99 8.92 10.00 4.59
CA LYS A 99 7.55 10.34 5.01
C LYS A 99 6.67 9.08 4.85
N ASN A 100 5.91 8.76 5.90
CA ASN A 100 4.98 7.62 6.00
C ASN A 100 5.62 6.21 6.01
N SER A 101 6.94 6.08 5.95
CA SER A 101 7.64 4.78 5.99
C SER A 101 7.31 4.00 7.28
N ASP A 102 7.25 4.70 8.42
CA ASP A 102 6.88 4.13 9.71
C ASP A 102 5.38 3.75 9.79
N VAL A 103 4.50 4.55 9.19
CA VAL A 103 3.06 4.27 9.10
C VAL A 103 2.81 2.99 8.30
N PHE A 104 3.43 2.88 7.13
CA PHE A 104 3.28 1.72 6.27
C PHE A 104 3.85 0.43 6.89
N ALA A 105 4.96 0.54 7.63
CA ALA A 105 5.52 -0.58 8.37
C ALA A 105 4.59 -1.08 9.47
N ARG A 106 3.92 -0.16 10.20
CA ARG A 106 2.91 -0.52 11.20
C ARG A 106 1.69 -1.19 10.57
N ASP A 107 1.15 -0.64 9.49
CA ASP A 107 0.02 -1.22 8.76
C ASP A 107 0.34 -2.66 8.31
N THR A 108 1.54 -2.85 7.75
CA THR A 108 2.02 -4.17 7.35
C THR A 108 2.11 -5.12 8.54
N ALA A 109 2.68 -4.68 9.66
CA ALA A 109 2.80 -5.50 10.87
C ALA A 109 1.44 -5.93 11.42
N GLU A 110 0.47 -5.02 11.44
CA GLU A 110 -0.90 -5.29 11.88
C GLU A 110 -1.58 -6.32 10.96
N ILE A 111 -1.45 -6.17 9.64
CA ILE A 111 -2.01 -7.11 8.66
C ILE A 111 -1.37 -8.49 8.80
N MET A 112 -0.05 -8.57 8.97
CA MET A 112 0.67 -9.83 9.19
C MET A 112 0.24 -10.50 10.50
N ALA A 113 0.07 -9.73 11.58
CA ALA A 113 -0.42 -10.24 12.85
C ALA A 113 -1.86 -10.76 12.73
N ALA A 114 -2.75 -10.03 12.04
CA ALA A 114 -4.12 -10.47 11.76
C ALA A 114 -4.16 -11.74 10.90
N ALA A 115 -3.16 -11.93 10.03
CA ALA A 115 -2.98 -13.15 9.27
C ALA A 115 -2.39 -14.30 10.12
N GLY A 116 -1.96 -14.09 11.36
CA GLY A 116 -1.33 -15.11 12.19
C GLY A 116 0.14 -15.37 11.84
N ILE A 117 0.80 -14.43 11.16
CA ILE A 117 2.21 -14.49 10.80
C ILE A 117 3.02 -13.77 11.88
N LYS A 118 4.07 -14.44 12.38
CA LYS A 118 4.99 -13.83 13.35
C LYS A 118 5.77 -12.72 12.67
N ASN A 119 5.71 -11.51 13.19
CA ASN A 119 6.48 -10.38 12.65
C ASN A 119 7.35 -9.74 13.72
N VAL A 120 8.52 -9.24 13.30
CA VAL A 120 9.45 -8.51 14.18
C VAL A 120 10.09 -7.30 13.47
N PRO A 121 10.50 -6.27 14.22
CA PRO A 121 11.25 -5.15 13.66
C PRO A 121 12.62 -5.59 13.14
N ALA A 122 13.11 -4.98 12.05
CA ALA A 122 14.42 -5.27 11.46
C ALA A 122 15.62 -5.06 12.39
N SER A 123 15.46 -4.33 13.50
CA SER A 123 16.50 -4.20 14.54
C SER A 123 16.69 -5.47 15.38
N SER A 124 15.84 -6.48 15.23
CA SER A 124 15.95 -7.77 15.91
C SER A 124 16.57 -8.82 14.98
N GLN A 125 17.72 -9.39 15.38
CA GLN A 125 18.31 -10.53 14.68
C GLN A 125 17.39 -11.74 14.79
N ILE A 126 16.90 -12.28 13.67
CA ILE A 126 16.19 -13.56 13.65
C ILE A 126 16.75 -14.47 12.55
N ALA A 127 17.35 -15.58 12.98
CA ALA A 127 17.56 -16.75 12.13
C ALA A 127 16.20 -17.39 11.78
N ASN A 128 15.99 -17.74 10.51
CA ASN A 128 14.78 -18.38 9.95
C ASN A 128 13.61 -17.46 9.57
N THR A 129 13.89 -16.29 8.99
CA THR A 129 12.84 -15.41 8.45
C THR A 129 12.37 -15.89 7.08
N SER A 130 11.06 -16.08 6.87
CA SER A 130 10.49 -16.53 5.59
C SER A 130 10.41 -15.42 4.53
N ALA A 131 10.34 -14.13 4.96
CA ALA A 131 10.42 -12.96 4.09
C ALA A 131 10.95 -11.71 4.82
N CYS A 132 11.66 -10.83 4.11
CA CYS A 132 12.08 -9.53 4.66
C CYS A 132 11.45 -8.40 3.84
N LEU A 133 10.67 -7.54 4.49
CA LEU A 133 10.12 -6.32 3.91
C LEU A 133 10.98 -5.15 4.37
N CYS A 134 12.16 -4.99 3.78
CA CYS A 134 13.07 -3.87 4.05
C CYS A 134 13.00 -2.92 2.85
N ASP A 135 12.43 -1.72 3.01
CA ASP A 135 12.36 -0.63 2.01
C ASP A 135 11.85 -0.98 0.60
N SER A 136 11.44 -2.23 0.34
CA SER A 136 11.01 -2.73 -0.97
C SER A 136 9.53 -2.45 -1.22
N ILE A 137 8.90 -1.68 -0.33
CA ILE A 137 7.57 -1.10 -0.54
C ILE A 137 7.63 0.44 -0.36
N PHE A 138 8.83 1.04 -0.22
CA PHE A 138 9.00 2.46 0.11
C PHE A 138 9.78 3.26 -0.95
#